data_AF-A0A4P8YF92-F1
#
_entry.id   AF-A0A4P8YF92-F1
#
_cell.length_a   1.000
_cell.length_b   1.000
_cell.length_c   1.000
_cell.angle_alpha   90.00
_cell.angle_beta   90.00
_cell.angle_gamma   90.00
#
_symmetry.space_group_name_H-M   'P 1'
#
loop_
_entity.id
_entity.type
_entity.pdbx_description
1 polymer ?
#
loop_
_entity_poly.entity_id
_entity_poly.type
_entity_poly.pdbx_seq_one_letter_code
_entity_poly.pdbx_strand_id
1 'polypeptide(L)'
;MSFFEYRDFEQRTLANDYISILQSTTNLFTGSDIDINANQENFTWKILSGEDIGYSGLSGSHDEFYGEVLALLTSQVNILGKYDDNGKLVGLGINFWGTGAAADDPLGWLHLLVDGAVDIAIGLGESGLSNGYILTAFNNLLTHVAEFATENGLTGRDVLITGHSMGGMGVNSMAAASSQGAWGGFYESSAYIGSASPTQNQLDDKVLNIGLENDPVFRVLEGDDITWDSALAHDKSLPGCSNNLIAFNDYYTQGHIFSLLNVTDWQYGHDMNWYINAVNTIMNSASYNYMDLDSTIITAQLSDELRTTTWVEDINHDARSHTGPTFILGSEKADLISGGAGIDYLEGFTGDDTFRDAGSSNIIFGGDGYDLFDLQSEISKTSVAQSVTGMTFIKGADGGITLLQDVEAIRETYWEWFQTRTITYEITCRGLEVDDNVALGYANAVHGSMTGQASEIFAPQDGGFYTNTTSWLFSYNGDTIMHGSTTDDVFICGIGNDQMYANGGSDTFLFASDNFGHNAIYGFGSDDQIVILANKETTANSSWLDYLSEDSDGLMFSCGESSVSLVGLSLDQVHENQFVLA
;
A
#
# COMPACT_ATOMS: atom_id res chain seq x y z
N MET A 1 -5.48 -5.72 -8.59
CA MET A 1 -6.11 -4.38 -8.51
C MET A 1 -5.19 -3.50 -7.69
N SER A 2 -5.05 -2.21 -7.98
CA SER A 2 -4.16 -1.32 -7.19
C SER A 2 -4.89 -0.66 -6.01
N PHE A 3 -4.17 -0.18 -4.99
CA PHE A 3 -4.74 0.36 -3.73
C PHE A 3 -5.75 1.51 -3.97
N PHE A 4 -5.48 2.41 -4.91
CA PHE A 4 -6.36 3.52 -5.29
C PHE A 4 -7.22 3.24 -6.53
N GLU A 5 -7.31 1.98 -6.97
CA GLU A 5 -8.21 1.62 -8.07
C GLU A 5 -9.67 1.86 -7.65
N TYR A 6 -10.24 2.94 -8.19
CA TYR A 6 -11.55 3.42 -7.79
C TYR A 6 -12.41 3.74 -9.02
N ARG A 7 -13.34 2.81 -9.32
CA ARG A 7 -14.24 2.89 -10.47
C ARG A 7 -13.44 3.16 -11.76
N ASP A 8 -13.89 4.08 -12.60
CA ASP A 8 -13.24 4.49 -13.85
C ASP A 8 -12.40 5.77 -13.73
N PHE A 9 -12.05 6.20 -12.50
CA PHE A 9 -11.23 7.38 -12.28
C PHE A 9 -9.74 7.10 -12.47
N GLU A 10 -8.99 8.12 -12.91
CA GLU A 10 -7.53 8.03 -12.98
C GLU A 10 -6.95 8.15 -11.57
N GLN A 11 -6.25 7.10 -11.14
CA GLN A 11 -5.87 6.87 -9.75
C GLN A 11 -4.93 7.95 -9.21
N ARG A 12 -3.90 8.35 -9.98
CA ARG A 12 -2.90 9.31 -9.54
C ARG A 12 -3.48 10.71 -9.39
N THR A 13 -4.28 11.14 -10.37
CA THR A 13 -5.00 12.41 -10.34
C THR A 13 -5.94 12.46 -9.14
N LEU A 14 -6.70 11.39 -8.91
CA LEU A 14 -7.67 11.33 -7.82
C LEU A 14 -7.00 11.36 -6.44
N ALA A 15 -5.92 10.59 -6.26
CA ALA A 15 -5.14 10.58 -5.01
C ALA A 15 -4.50 11.96 -4.73
N ASN A 16 -3.92 12.60 -5.75
CA ASN A 16 -3.34 13.94 -5.60
C ASN A 16 -4.38 15.01 -5.27
N ASP A 17 -5.57 14.93 -5.88
CA ASP A 17 -6.68 15.83 -5.56
C ASP A 17 -7.18 15.63 -4.12
N TYR A 18 -7.30 14.37 -3.69
CA TYR A 18 -7.63 14.02 -2.31
C TYR A 18 -6.60 14.58 -1.31
N ILE A 19 -5.30 14.37 -1.56
CA ILE A 19 -4.20 14.90 -0.73
C ILE A 19 -4.27 16.42 -0.66
N SER A 20 -4.35 17.11 -1.82
CA SER A 20 -4.37 18.58 -1.88
C SER A 20 -5.53 19.17 -1.07
N ILE A 21 -6.73 18.60 -1.21
CA ILE A 21 -7.91 19.08 -0.50
C ILE A 21 -7.78 18.83 1.01
N LEU A 22 -7.37 17.63 1.44
CA LEU A 22 -7.20 17.36 2.87
C LEU A 22 -6.09 18.23 3.50
N GLN A 23 -4.97 18.41 2.81
CA GLN A 23 -3.87 19.27 3.28
C GLN A 23 -4.37 20.71 3.55
N SER A 24 -5.30 21.21 2.72
CA SER A 24 -5.90 22.53 2.94
C SER A 24 -6.62 22.63 4.29
N THR A 25 -7.37 21.61 4.69
CA THR A 25 -8.06 21.56 5.99
C THR A 25 -7.09 21.42 7.14
N THR A 26 -6.08 20.55 7.01
CA THR A 26 -5.03 20.40 8.01
C THR A 26 -4.34 21.74 8.30
N ASN A 27 -4.02 22.50 7.26
CA ASN A 27 -3.37 23.81 7.41
C ASN A 27 -4.28 24.81 8.13
N LEU A 28 -5.58 24.83 7.81
CA LEU A 28 -6.57 25.66 8.52
C LEU A 28 -6.68 25.29 10.01
N PHE A 29 -6.67 24.00 10.34
CA PHE A 29 -6.83 23.50 11.71
C PHE A 29 -5.58 23.72 12.57
N THR A 30 -4.41 23.76 11.94
CA THR A 30 -3.12 23.99 12.62
C THR A 30 -2.64 25.44 12.59
N GLY A 31 -3.25 26.28 11.74
CA GLY A 31 -2.80 27.66 11.51
C GLY A 31 -1.49 27.76 10.72
N SER A 32 -1.14 26.71 9.96
CA SER A 32 0.03 26.66 9.09
C SER A 32 -0.22 27.43 7.78
N ASP A 33 0.85 27.87 7.11
CA ASP A 33 0.73 28.54 5.80
C ASP A 33 0.01 27.64 4.78
N ILE A 34 -0.93 28.24 4.03
CA ILE A 34 -1.79 27.55 3.07
C ILE A 34 -1.09 27.45 1.72
N ASP A 35 -0.54 26.28 1.38
CA ASP A 35 -0.25 25.91 -0.01
C ASP A 35 -1.03 24.66 -0.43
N ILE A 36 -2.28 24.87 -0.87
CA ILE A 36 -3.18 23.83 -1.37
C ILE A 36 -2.62 23.17 -2.64
N ASN A 37 -1.68 23.83 -3.32
CA ASN A 37 -1.20 23.47 -4.66
C ASN A 37 0.19 22.83 -4.65
N ALA A 38 0.77 22.54 -3.48
CA ALA A 38 2.14 22.03 -3.35
C ALA A 38 2.41 20.78 -4.21
N ASN A 39 1.40 19.93 -4.43
CA ASN A 39 1.48 18.69 -5.20
C ASN A 39 0.81 18.75 -6.59
N GLN A 40 0.53 19.96 -7.10
CA GLN A 40 -0.19 20.16 -8.36
C GLN A 40 0.69 20.89 -9.38
N GLU A 41 1.00 20.22 -10.49
CA GLU A 41 1.85 20.82 -11.53
C GLU A 41 1.05 21.61 -12.59
N ASN A 42 -0.20 21.22 -12.85
CA ASN A 42 -0.98 21.71 -14.00
C ASN A 42 -2.38 22.24 -13.65
N PHE A 43 -2.71 22.32 -12.36
CA PHE A 43 -3.99 22.79 -11.89
C PHE A 43 -3.83 23.61 -10.61
N THR A 44 -4.83 24.42 -10.31
CA THR A 44 -4.90 25.18 -9.06
C THR A 44 -6.24 24.93 -8.39
N TRP A 45 -6.20 24.57 -7.11
CA TRP A 45 -7.35 24.51 -6.22
C TRP A 45 -7.56 25.86 -5.54
N LYS A 46 -8.80 26.32 -5.51
CA LYS A 46 -9.23 27.55 -4.82
C LYS A 46 -10.49 27.27 -4.01
N ILE A 47 -10.51 27.67 -2.74
CA ILE A 47 -11.75 27.68 -1.94
C ILE A 47 -12.71 28.72 -2.55
N LEU A 48 -13.96 28.32 -2.74
CA LEU A 48 -15.02 29.13 -3.33
C LEU A 48 -15.90 29.72 -2.24
N SER A 49 -16.07 31.03 -2.28
CA SER A 49 -16.98 31.78 -1.42
C SER A 49 -18.43 31.62 -1.86
N GLY A 50 -19.37 32.05 -1.01
CA GLY A 50 -20.79 32.13 -1.39
C GLY A 50 -21.05 33.04 -2.60
N GLU A 51 -20.23 34.08 -2.80
CA GLU A 51 -20.32 34.94 -3.98
C GLU A 51 -19.89 34.20 -5.25
N ASP A 52 -18.82 33.39 -5.17
CA ASP A 52 -18.31 32.61 -6.31
C ASP A 52 -19.38 31.63 -6.85
N ILE A 53 -20.15 30.98 -5.96
CA ILE A 53 -21.16 29.96 -6.33
C ILE A 53 -22.61 30.47 -6.29
N GLY A 54 -22.83 31.76 -6.02
CA GLY A 54 -24.18 32.34 -5.95
C GLY A 54 -25.05 31.86 -4.78
N TYR A 55 -24.43 31.47 -3.66
CA TYR A 55 -25.11 30.98 -2.46
C TYR A 55 -25.01 31.98 -1.29
N SER A 56 -26.13 32.28 -0.65
CA SER A 56 -26.23 33.29 0.42
C SER A 56 -26.41 32.70 1.82
N GLY A 57 -26.06 31.42 2.03
CA GLY A 57 -26.08 30.80 3.35
C GLY A 57 -24.99 31.35 4.27
N LEU A 58 -24.94 30.81 5.50
CA LEU A 58 -23.95 31.23 6.48
C LEU A 58 -22.57 30.67 6.11
N SER A 59 -21.55 31.53 6.13
CA SER A 59 -20.15 31.14 5.93
C SER A 59 -19.23 31.78 6.97
N GLY A 60 -18.08 31.15 7.21
CA GLY A 60 -17.05 31.60 8.14
C GLY A 60 -15.97 32.46 7.49
N SER A 61 -14.86 32.65 8.19
CA SER A 61 -13.76 33.53 7.74
C SER A 61 -12.84 32.89 6.70
N HIS A 62 -12.94 31.58 6.51
CA HIS A 62 -12.14 30.80 5.56
C HIS A 62 -13.02 30.21 4.45
N ASP A 63 -14.14 30.87 4.16
CA ASP A 63 -15.13 30.48 3.17
C ASP A 63 -15.69 29.05 3.37
N GLU A 64 -15.65 28.55 4.61
CA GLU A 64 -16.38 27.37 5.03
C GLU A 64 -17.87 27.71 5.18
N PHE A 65 -18.75 26.85 4.67
CA PHE A 65 -20.19 26.97 4.81
C PHE A 65 -20.67 26.19 6.03
N TYR A 66 -21.63 26.75 6.76
CA TYR A 66 -22.24 26.12 7.92
C TYR A 66 -23.55 25.42 7.56
N GLY A 67 -23.94 24.42 8.37
CA GLY A 67 -25.19 23.70 8.19
C GLY A 67 -26.43 24.61 8.21
N GLU A 68 -27.48 24.18 7.52
CA GLU A 68 -28.67 24.97 7.22
C GLU A 68 -29.78 24.84 8.28
N VAL A 69 -29.66 23.84 9.16
CA VAL A 69 -30.64 23.52 10.20
C VAL A 69 -30.04 23.81 11.57
N LEU A 70 -30.85 24.38 12.47
CA LEU A 70 -30.43 24.82 13.81
C LEU A 70 -29.63 23.75 14.59
N ALA A 71 -30.00 22.48 14.46
CA ALA A 71 -29.35 21.38 15.16
C ALA A 71 -27.96 21.02 14.59
N LEU A 72 -27.62 21.47 13.39
CA LEU A 72 -26.42 21.14 12.64
C LEU A 72 -25.64 22.39 12.19
N LEU A 73 -25.86 23.55 12.83
CA LEU A 73 -25.21 24.82 12.44
C LEU A 73 -23.68 24.80 12.60
N THR A 74 -23.12 23.86 13.35
CA THR A 74 -21.67 23.72 13.52
C THR A 74 -21.03 22.83 12.47
N SER A 75 -21.84 22.07 11.70
CA SER A 75 -21.34 21.27 10.59
C SER A 75 -20.75 22.19 9.53
N GLN A 76 -19.55 21.87 9.06
CA GLN A 76 -18.76 22.70 8.15
C GLN A 76 -18.41 21.98 6.86
N VAL A 77 -18.36 22.72 5.75
CA VAL A 77 -17.92 22.22 4.45
C VAL A 77 -17.22 23.32 3.66
N ASN A 78 -16.09 23.00 3.02
CA ASN A 78 -15.54 23.85 1.97
C ASN A 78 -15.95 23.34 0.60
N ILE A 79 -16.24 24.27 -0.31
CA ILE A 79 -16.35 24.00 -1.73
C ILE A 79 -15.10 24.55 -2.40
N LEU A 80 -14.42 23.73 -3.19
CA LEU A 80 -13.21 24.09 -3.90
C LEU A 80 -13.43 23.97 -5.41
N GLY A 81 -12.84 24.89 -6.18
CA GLY A 81 -12.77 24.81 -7.63
C GLY A 81 -11.37 24.42 -8.10
N LYS A 82 -11.28 23.46 -9.01
CA LYS A 82 -10.06 23.08 -9.73
C LYS A 82 -10.00 23.82 -11.06
N TYR A 83 -8.93 24.57 -11.29
CA TYR A 83 -8.76 25.38 -12.50
C TYR A 83 -7.55 24.91 -13.29
N ASP A 84 -7.67 24.87 -14.62
CA ASP A 84 -6.53 24.65 -15.53
C ASP A 84 -5.65 25.90 -15.67
N ASP A 85 -4.51 25.78 -16.36
CA ASP A 85 -3.57 26.89 -16.61
C ASP A 85 -4.21 28.11 -17.33
N ASN A 86 -5.34 27.93 -18.00
CA ASN A 86 -6.07 29.00 -18.67
C ASN A 86 -7.11 29.67 -17.74
N GLY A 87 -7.21 29.24 -16.48
CA GLY A 87 -8.18 29.69 -15.51
C GLY A 87 -9.60 29.16 -15.76
N LYS A 88 -9.75 28.10 -16.55
CA LYS A 88 -11.05 27.45 -16.75
C LYS A 88 -11.32 26.49 -15.60
N LEU A 89 -12.52 26.55 -15.02
CA LEU A 89 -12.98 25.55 -14.06
C LEU A 89 -13.10 24.18 -14.74
N VAL A 90 -12.40 23.18 -14.21
CA VAL A 90 -12.34 21.81 -14.75
C VAL A 90 -12.77 20.75 -13.74
N GLY A 91 -12.99 21.12 -12.47
CA GLY A 91 -13.50 20.21 -11.46
C GLY A 91 -13.89 20.93 -10.18
N LEU A 92 -14.52 20.20 -9.27
CA LEU A 92 -14.93 20.67 -7.95
C LEU A 92 -14.50 19.69 -6.86
N GLY A 93 -14.23 20.25 -5.68
CA GLY A 93 -13.99 19.52 -4.45
C GLY A 93 -15.05 19.90 -3.43
N ILE A 94 -15.68 18.93 -2.80
CA ILE A 94 -16.60 19.13 -1.68
C ILE A 94 -15.97 18.44 -0.48
N ASN A 95 -15.54 19.24 0.49
CA ASN A 95 -14.74 18.77 1.61
C ASN A 95 -15.45 19.00 2.93
N PHE A 96 -16.03 17.94 3.49
CA PHE A 96 -16.70 18.00 4.78
C PHE A 96 -15.68 17.99 5.90
N TRP A 97 -15.85 18.90 6.86
CA TRP A 97 -14.95 18.99 8.00
C TRP A 97 -15.33 17.95 9.06
N GLY A 98 -14.30 17.41 9.70
CA GLY A 98 -14.44 16.65 10.94
C GLY A 98 -14.74 17.54 12.14
N THR A 99 -14.92 16.92 13.30
CA THR A 99 -15.15 17.59 14.59
C THR A 99 -14.03 18.58 14.89
N GLY A 100 -14.34 19.87 14.98
CA GLY A 100 -13.33 20.92 15.18
C GLY A 100 -13.66 22.23 14.49
N ALA A 101 -12.66 23.11 14.36
CA ALA A 101 -12.75 24.37 13.64
C ALA A 101 -11.34 24.85 13.25
N ALA A 102 -11.26 25.90 12.43
CA ALA A 102 -10.00 26.56 12.12
C ALA A 102 -9.28 27.07 13.39
N ALA A 103 -7.95 27.09 13.37
CA ALA A 103 -7.11 27.44 14.53
C ALA A 103 -7.38 28.83 15.11
N ASP A 104 -7.82 29.77 14.26
CA ASP A 104 -8.13 31.15 14.61
C ASP A 104 -9.62 31.41 14.89
N ASP A 105 -10.48 30.38 14.88
CA ASP A 105 -11.90 30.52 15.18
C ASP A 105 -12.12 30.75 16.69
N PRO A 106 -12.64 31.93 17.09
CA PRO A 106 -12.88 32.25 18.50
C PRO A 106 -13.97 31.39 19.16
N LEU A 107 -14.76 30.66 18.36
CA LEU A 107 -15.82 29.76 18.80
C LEU A 107 -15.45 28.28 18.63
N GLY A 108 -14.21 27.92 18.28
CA GLY A 108 -13.82 26.52 18.03
C GLY A 108 -14.14 25.54 19.16
N TRP A 109 -14.11 26.00 20.42
CA TRP A 109 -14.53 25.17 21.58
C TRP A 109 -16.02 24.79 21.55
N LEU A 110 -16.88 25.63 20.96
CA LEU A 110 -18.30 25.36 20.80
C LEU A 110 -18.54 24.36 19.67
N HIS A 111 -17.79 24.47 18.56
CA HIS A 111 -17.81 23.50 17.46
C HIS A 111 -17.49 22.10 17.97
N LEU A 112 -16.35 21.93 18.65
CA LEU A 112 -15.94 20.67 19.26
C LEU A 112 -17.03 20.05 20.16
N LEU A 113 -17.72 20.87 20.95
CA LEU A 113 -18.77 20.40 21.86
C LEU A 113 -20.04 19.96 21.13
N VAL A 114 -20.49 20.72 20.13
CA VAL A 114 -21.72 20.42 19.38
C VAL A 114 -21.49 19.26 18.44
N ASP A 115 -20.37 19.23 17.72
CA ASP A 115 -20.01 18.15 16.81
C ASP A 115 -19.85 16.84 17.59
N GLY A 116 -19.16 16.87 18.75
CA GLY A 116 -19.08 15.70 19.63
C GLY A 116 -20.45 15.23 20.16
N ALA A 117 -21.43 16.13 20.31
CA ALA A 117 -22.80 15.73 20.65
C ALA A 117 -23.53 15.07 19.47
N VAL A 118 -23.26 15.49 18.23
CA VAL A 118 -23.76 14.84 17.02
C VAL A 118 -23.13 13.46 16.85
N ASP A 119 -21.81 13.33 17.06
CA ASP A 119 -21.10 12.04 17.01
C ASP A 119 -21.72 11.02 17.97
N ILE A 120 -21.97 11.44 19.22
CA ILE A 120 -22.66 10.61 20.22
C ILE A 120 -24.08 10.27 19.78
N ALA A 121 -24.82 11.23 19.22
CA ALA A 121 -26.21 11.02 18.79
C ALA A 121 -26.32 10.05 17.62
N ILE A 122 -25.33 10.05 16.71
CA ILE A 122 -25.26 9.12 15.59
C ILE A 122 -24.87 7.74 16.09
N GLY A 123 -23.81 7.61 16.89
CA GLY A 123 -23.43 6.32 17.46
C GLY A 123 -24.54 5.68 18.28
N LEU A 124 -25.25 6.45 19.12
CA LEU A 124 -26.37 5.95 19.94
C LEU A 124 -27.74 5.99 19.23
N GLY A 125 -27.75 6.37 17.95
CA GLY A 125 -28.95 6.57 17.14
C GLY A 125 -29.59 5.28 16.66
N GLU A 126 -30.73 5.39 15.97
CA GLU A 126 -31.28 4.27 15.19
C GLU A 126 -30.46 4.10 13.89
N SER A 127 -30.23 2.86 13.47
CA SER A 127 -29.56 2.58 12.19
C SER A 127 -30.23 3.33 11.03
N GLY A 128 -29.40 3.89 10.16
CA GLY A 128 -29.76 4.74 9.04
C GLY A 128 -29.83 6.24 9.37
N LEU A 129 -29.63 6.66 10.63
CA LEU A 129 -29.64 8.08 11.01
C LEU A 129 -28.50 8.85 10.31
N SER A 130 -27.32 8.23 10.22
CA SER A 130 -26.13 8.79 9.57
C SER A 130 -26.37 9.14 8.10
N ASN A 131 -27.15 8.32 7.37
CA ASN A 131 -27.43 8.51 5.95
C ASN A 131 -28.10 9.86 5.63
N GLY A 132 -28.93 10.36 6.54
CA GLY A 132 -29.65 11.63 6.37
C GLY A 132 -28.84 12.88 6.76
N TYR A 133 -27.64 12.72 7.30
CA TYR A 133 -26.85 13.81 7.88
C TYR A 133 -26.57 14.94 6.88
N ILE A 134 -25.91 14.65 5.75
CA ILE A 134 -25.55 15.68 4.76
C ILE A 134 -26.78 16.26 4.07
N LEU A 135 -27.79 15.43 3.79
CA LEU A 135 -29.04 15.92 3.23
C LEU A 135 -29.75 16.87 4.20
N THR A 136 -29.62 16.68 5.51
CA THR A 136 -30.19 17.62 6.49
C THR A 136 -29.34 18.86 6.66
N ALA A 137 -28.02 18.72 6.66
CA ALA A 137 -27.08 19.80 6.91
C ALA A 137 -26.95 20.77 5.72
N PHE A 138 -26.88 20.29 4.48
CA PHE A 138 -26.40 21.09 3.34
C PHE A 138 -27.25 20.98 2.06
N ASN A 139 -28.54 20.65 2.16
CA ASN A 139 -29.36 20.38 0.97
C ASN A 139 -29.41 21.57 -0.01
N ASN A 140 -29.66 22.80 0.47
CA ASN A 140 -29.77 23.94 -0.42
C ASN A 140 -28.41 24.33 -1.00
N LEU A 141 -27.34 24.32 -0.21
CA LEU A 141 -25.97 24.54 -0.65
C LEU A 141 -25.60 23.57 -1.77
N LEU A 142 -25.76 22.26 -1.54
CA LEU A 142 -25.40 21.24 -2.53
C LEU A 142 -26.29 21.28 -3.78
N THR A 143 -27.52 21.82 -3.69
CA THR A 143 -28.34 22.15 -4.85
C THR A 143 -27.70 23.27 -5.68
N HIS A 144 -27.25 24.36 -5.05
CA HIS A 144 -26.59 25.48 -5.74
C HIS A 144 -25.23 25.09 -6.31
N VAL A 145 -24.46 24.23 -5.62
CA VAL A 145 -23.18 23.72 -6.13
C VAL A 145 -23.40 22.88 -7.40
N ALA A 146 -24.45 22.06 -7.46
CA ALA A 146 -24.80 21.30 -8.66
C ALA A 146 -25.23 22.21 -9.83
N GLU A 147 -25.98 23.27 -9.53
CA GLU A 147 -26.35 24.31 -10.51
C GLU A 147 -25.11 25.04 -11.04
N PHE A 148 -24.25 25.53 -10.15
CA PHE A 148 -22.97 26.18 -10.49
C PHE A 148 -22.08 25.28 -11.36
N ALA A 149 -21.94 24.00 -11.00
CA ALA A 149 -21.18 23.03 -11.78
C ALA A 149 -21.76 22.88 -13.19
N THR A 150 -23.08 22.72 -13.30
CA THR A 150 -23.79 22.57 -14.58
C THR A 150 -23.64 23.81 -15.46
N GLU A 151 -23.73 25.00 -14.88
CA GLU A 151 -23.54 26.28 -15.58
C GLU A 151 -22.12 26.45 -16.13
N ASN A 152 -21.13 25.85 -15.47
CA ASN A 152 -19.73 25.82 -15.94
C ASN A 152 -19.41 24.61 -16.83
N GLY A 153 -20.41 23.82 -17.21
CA GLY A 153 -20.24 22.67 -18.11
C GLY A 153 -19.61 21.45 -17.46
N LEU A 154 -19.64 21.38 -16.13
CA LEU A 154 -19.24 20.21 -15.36
C LEU A 154 -20.44 19.28 -15.10
N THR A 155 -20.14 18.04 -14.82
CA THR A 155 -21.07 16.98 -14.41
C THR A 155 -20.65 16.43 -13.06
N GLY A 156 -21.45 15.52 -12.48
CA GLY A 156 -21.06 14.85 -11.25
C GLY A 156 -19.70 14.16 -11.33
N ARG A 157 -19.29 13.67 -12.51
CA ARG A 157 -17.97 13.04 -12.74
C ARG A 157 -16.79 13.98 -12.46
N ASP A 158 -17.01 15.27 -12.51
CA ASP A 158 -15.98 16.29 -12.31
C ASP A 158 -15.92 16.75 -10.85
N VAL A 159 -16.59 16.04 -9.93
CA VAL A 159 -16.67 16.38 -8.50
C VAL A 159 -16.04 15.28 -7.65
N LEU A 160 -15.09 15.68 -6.81
CA LEU A 160 -14.54 14.89 -5.72
C LEU A 160 -15.22 15.27 -4.40
N ILE A 161 -15.82 14.31 -3.73
CA ILE A 161 -16.39 14.43 -2.38
C ILE A 161 -15.41 13.75 -1.42
N THR A 162 -14.90 14.53 -0.48
CA THR A 162 -13.94 14.06 0.52
C THR A 162 -14.24 14.64 1.90
N GLY A 163 -13.53 14.12 2.90
CA GLY A 163 -13.62 14.54 4.29
C GLY A 163 -12.88 13.57 5.20
N HIS A 164 -12.60 14.03 6.41
CA HIS A 164 -11.90 13.27 7.43
C HIS A 164 -12.74 13.17 8.70
N SER A 165 -12.69 12.04 9.40
CA SER A 165 -13.42 11.83 10.66
C SER A 165 -14.94 11.93 10.45
N MET A 166 -15.63 12.78 11.22
CA MET A 166 -17.03 13.16 11.00
C MET A 166 -17.28 13.67 9.56
N GLY A 167 -16.29 14.29 8.92
CA GLY A 167 -16.34 14.66 7.51
C GLY A 167 -16.35 13.43 6.58
N GLY A 168 -15.60 12.39 6.92
CA GLY A 168 -15.62 11.09 6.24
C GLY A 168 -16.98 10.38 6.37
N MET A 169 -17.62 10.50 7.54
CA MET A 169 -19.03 10.10 7.70
C MET A 169 -19.95 10.94 6.80
N GLY A 170 -19.68 12.24 6.67
CA GLY A 170 -20.34 13.12 5.69
C GLY A 170 -20.25 12.59 4.26
N VAL A 171 -19.08 12.14 3.83
CA VAL A 171 -18.89 11.49 2.51
C VAL A 171 -19.82 10.29 2.34
N ASN A 172 -19.86 9.39 3.33
CA ASN A 172 -20.72 8.20 3.31
C ASN A 172 -22.21 8.57 3.28
N SER A 173 -22.62 9.56 4.08
CA SER A 173 -23.99 10.09 4.07
C SER A 173 -24.37 10.72 2.72
N MET A 174 -23.46 11.48 2.10
CA MET A 174 -23.70 12.10 0.80
C MET A 174 -23.81 11.04 -0.31
N ALA A 175 -22.98 9.99 -0.26
CA ALA A 175 -23.09 8.86 -1.17
C ALA A 175 -24.45 8.16 -1.03
N ALA A 176 -24.87 7.85 0.21
CA ALA A 176 -26.17 7.25 0.47
C ALA A 176 -27.34 8.11 -0.05
N ALA A 177 -27.27 9.43 0.15
CA ALA A 177 -28.27 10.36 -0.36
C ALA A 177 -28.27 10.44 -1.89
N SER A 178 -27.11 10.41 -2.54
CA SER A 178 -27.02 10.46 -4.01
C SER A 178 -27.64 9.21 -4.65
N SER A 179 -27.41 8.03 -4.07
CA SER A 179 -28.02 6.75 -4.51
C SER A 179 -29.55 6.76 -4.44
N GLN A 180 -30.10 7.58 -3.55
CA GLN A 180 -31.54 7.76 -3.38
C GLN A 180 -32.11 8.86 -4.30
N GLY A 181 -31.30 9.46 -5.17
CA GLY A 181 -31.70 10.46 -6.15
C GLY A 181 -31.72 11.89 -5.61
N ALA A 182 -31.05 12.18 -4.47
CA ALA A 182 -30.87 13.54 -3.99
C ALA A 182 -30.20 14.41 -5.06
N TRP A 183 -30.51 15.72 -5.05
CA TRP A 183 -30.00 16.72 -6.01
C TRP A 183 -30.24 16.33 -7.48
N GLY A 184 -31.36 15.65 -7.76
CA GLY A 184 -31.71 15.21 -9.11
C GLY A 184 -30.74 14.17 -9.69
N GLY A 185 -29.95 13.49 -8.84
CA GLY A 185 -28.96 12.50 -9.25
C GLY A 185 -27.65 13.10 -9.78
N PHE A 186 -27.42 14.41 -9.65
CA PHE A 186 -26.19 15.06 -10.15
C PHE A 186 -24.92 14.37 -9.61
N TYR A 187 -24.86 14.13 -8.30
CA TYR A 187 -23.70 13.57 -7.63
C TYR A 187 -23.57 12.04 -7.70
N GLU A 188 -24.52 11.31 -8.33
CA GLU A 188 -24.48 9.84 -8.43
C GLU A 188 -23.18 9.32 -9.07
N SER A 189 -22.66 10.14 -9.96
CA SER A 189 -21.48 9.86 -10.76
C SER A 189 -20.18 10.43 -10.17
N SER A 190 -20.23 11.08 -9.02
CA SER A 190 -19.05 11.68 -8.40
C SER A 190 -18.09 10.67 -7.77
N ALA A 191 -16.87 11.14 -7.48
CA ALA A 191 -15.91 10.38 -6.70
C ALA A 191 -16.13 10.61 -5.20
N TYR A 192 -16.14 9.55 -4.41
CA TYR A 192 -16.36 9.59 -2.97
C TYR A 192 -15.21 8.91 -2.24
N ILE A 193 -14.38 9.70 -1.57
CA ILE A 193 -13.24 9.21 -0.78
C ILE A 193 -13.40 9.74 0.65
N GLY A 194 -13.80 8.86 1.57
CA GLY A 194 -13.87 9.19 3.00
C GLY A 194 -12.59 8.78 3.70
N SER A 195 -12.07 9.60 4.61
CA SER A 195 -10.92 9.23 5.45
C SER A 195 -11.29 9.17 6.92
N ALA A 196 -10.74 8.20 7.65
CA ALA A 196 -11.01 7.98 9.07
C ALA A 196 -12.50 7.96 9.43
N SER A 197 -13.35 7.48 8.51
CA SER A 197 -14.79 7.50 8.71
C SER A 197 -15.19 6.50 9.80
N PRO A 198 -16.01 6.91 10.78
CA PRO A 198 -16.59 5.97 11.73
C PRO A 198 -17.65 5.07 11.10
N THR A 199 -18.21 5.47 9.95
CA THR A 199 -19.32 4.79 9.26
C THR A 199 -18.96 4.36 7.85
N GLN A 200 -19.71 3.41 7.29
CA GLN A 200 -19.57 2.97 5.90
C GLN A 200 -20.93 2.93 5.22
N ASN A 201 -21.01 3.47 4.00
CA ASN A 201 -22.22 3.44 3.20
C ASN A 201 -22.69 1.99 2.97
N GLN A 202 -23.92 1.70 3.38
CA GLN A 202 -24.52 0.35 3.27
C GLN A 202 -25.42 0.18 2.04
N LEU A 203 -25.65 1.25 1.26
CA LEU A 203 -26.57 1.20 0.12
C LEU A 203 -25.89 0.73 -1.18
N ASP A 204 -24.59 0.96 -1.30
CA ASP A 204 -23.75 0.56 -2.43
C ASP A 204 -22.26 0.66 -2.06
N ASP A 205 -21.40 0.35 -3.04
CA ASP A 205 -19.95 0.30 -2.96
C ASP A 205 -19.25 1.58 -3.46
N LYS A 206 -19.97 2.70 -3.58
CA LYS A 206 -19.39 3.91 -4.19
C LYS A 206 -18.33 4.61 -3.33
N VAL A 207 -18.18 4.30 -2.05
CA VAL A 207 -17.25 5.06 -1.19
C VAL A 207 -15.96 4.28 -0.98
N LEU A 208 -14.84 4.90 -1.33
CA LEU A 208 -13.52 4.46 -0.91
C LEU A 208 -13.25 5.01 0.49
N ASN A 209 -13.25 4.15 1.50
CA ASN A 209 -13.00 4.52 2.89
C ASN A 209 -11.54 4.24 3.25
N ILE A 210 -10.71 5.27 3.21
CA ILE A 210 -9.30 5.20 3.61
C ILE A 210 -9.22 5.31 5.13
N GLY A 211 -8.46 4.43 5.73
CA GLY A 211 -8.39 4.24 7.18
C GLY A 211 -7.06 3.66 7.58
N LEU A 212 -6.52 4.17 8.69
CA LEU A 212 -5.42 3.52 9.37
C LEU A 212 -6.00 2.51 10.36
N GLU A 213 -5.47 1.29 10.43
CA GLU A 213 -5.95 0.28 11.37
C GLU A 213 -5.78 0.73 12.83
N ASN A 214 -4.72 1.51 13.08
CA ASN A 214 -4.35 2.04 14.38
C ASN A 214 -5.03 3.39 14.70
N ASP A 215 -6.05 3.78 13.93
CA ASP A 215 -6.92 4.91 14.20
C ASP A 215 -8.15 4.48 15.03
N PRO A 216 -8.36 5.03 16.24
CA PRO A 216 -9.49 4.68 17.13
C PRO A 216 -10.87 5.09 16.64
N VAL A 217 -10.99 5.87 15.57
CA VAL A 217 -12.28 6.30 15.01
C VAL A 217 -12.63 5.50 13.76
N PHE A 218 -11.62 5.10 12.97
CA PHE A 218 -11.87 4.40 11.72
C PHE A 218 -12.56 3.05 11.95
N ARG A 219 -13.69 2.82 11.28
CA ARG A 219 -14.50 1.59 11.42
C ARG A 219 -15.00 1.31 12.84
N VAL A 220 -15.10 2.33 13.70
CA VAL A 220 -15.64 2.16 15.05
C VAL A 220 -17.10 1.66 15.02
N LEU A 221 -17.86 1.96 13.96
CA LEU A 221 -19.18 1.39 13.68
C LEU A 221 -19.11 0.42 12.50
N GLU A 222 -19.95 -0.62 12.54
CA GLU A 222 -20.18 -1.49 11.39
C GLU A 222 -21.37 -0.95 10.58
N GLY A 223 -21.10 -0.34 9.44
CA GLY A 223 -22.07 0.49 8.73
C GLY A 223 -22.35 1.75 9.52
N ASP A 224 -23.43 1.74 10.31
CA ASP A 224 -23.70 2.75 11.33
C ASP A 224 -24.21 2.18 12.66
N ASP A 225 -24.00 0.88 12.87
CA ASP A 225 -24.38 0.17 14.09
C ASP A 225 -23.22 0.11 15.10
N ILE A 226 -23.53 0.36 16.39
CA ILE A 226 -22.63 0.04 17.50
C ILE A 226 -22.59 -1.48 17.69
N THR A 227 -21.38 -2.02 17.76
CA THR A 227 -21.12 -3.42 18.12
C THR A 227 -20.37 -3.50 19.46
N TRP A 228 -20.09 -4.73 19.91
CA TRP A 228 -19.22 -4.92 21.08
C TRP A 228 -17.78 -4.47 20.81
N ASP A 229 -17.34 -4.54 19.55
CA ASP A 229 -15.98 -4.20 19.15
C ASP A 229 -15.79 -2.67 19.09
N SER A 230 -16.86 -1.89 18.92
CA SER A 230 -16.83 -0.41 18.93
C SER A 230 -16.20 0.22 20.18
N ALA A 231 -16.15 -0.51 21.30
CA ALA A 231 -15.55 -0.03 22.55
C ALA A 231 -14.10 -0.53 22.77
N LEU A 232 -13.59 -1.35 21.86
CA LEU A 232 -12.29 -2.05 21.89
C LEU A 232 -11.61 -1.93 20.53
N ALA A 233 -10.64 -2.80 20.22
CA ALA A 233 -10.12 -2.98 18.87
C ALA A 233 -11.23 -3.40 17.91
N HIS A 234 -11.57 -2.55 16.94
CA HIS A 234 -12.63 -2.74 15.94
C HIS A 234 -12.06 -2.98 14.53
N ASP A 235 -11.08 -3.86 14.45
CA ASP A 235 -10.37 -4.18 13.20
C ASP A 235 -11.08 -5.26 12.37
N LYS A 236 -12.40 -5.16 12.21
CA LYS A 236 -13.11 -6.05 11.28
C LYS A 236 -12.87 -5.56 9.86
N SER A 237 -12.47 -6.47 8.95
CA SER A 237 -12.45 -6.16 7.53
C SER A 237 -13.85 -5.79 7.03
N LEU A 238 -13.95 -4.62 6.41
CA LEU A 238 -15.16 -4.08 5.82
C LEU A 238 -14.94 -3.80 4.32
N PRO A 239 -15.92 -4.09 3.45
CA PRO A 239 -15.81 -3.81 2.02
C PRO A 239 -15.63 -2.31 1.74
N GLY A 240 -14.79 -2.00 0.74
CA GLY A 240 -14.51 -0.61 0.35
C GLY A 240 -13.64 0.16 1.35
N CYS A 241 -13.07 -0.51 2.35
CA CYS A 241 -12.15 0.05 3.32
C CYS A 241 -10.71 -0.39 3.04
N SER A 242 -9.72 0.48 3.27
CA SER A 242 -8.33 0.04 3.43
C SER A 242 -8.20 -0.61 4.81
N ASN A 243 -8.21 -1.94 4.86
CA ASN A 243 -8.39 -2.64 6.12
C ASN A 243 -7.11 -2.73 6.96
N ASN A 244 -5.96 -2.84 6.29
CA ASN A 244 -4.67 -3.18 6.89
C ASN A 244 -3.59 -2.14 6.52
N LEU A 245 -3.96 -0.85 6.57
CA LEU A 245 -3.02 0.26 6.36
C LEU A 245 -2.57 0.81 7.71
N ILE A 246 -1.26 0.96 7.91
CA ILE A 246 -0.66 1.37 9.18
C ILE A 246 0.20 2.62 8.98
N ALA A 247 0.00 3.61 9.85
CA ALA A 247 0.99 4.66 10.08
C ALA A 247 1.87 4.27 11.26
N PHE A 248 3.10 3.82 10.97
CA PHE A 248 4.05 3.36 11.98
C PHE A 248 4.73 4.56 12.63
N ASN A 249 4.07 5.15 13.61
CA ASN A 249 4.53 6.32 14.35
C ASN A 249 4.96 5.95 15.79
N ASP A 250 5.56 6.92 16.49
CA ASP A 250 6.08 6.74 17.84
C ASP A 250 5.07 6.16 18.84
N TYR A 251 3.78 6.45 18.66
CA TYR A 251 2.74 5.97 19.54
C TYR A 251 2.45 4.49 19.32
N TYR A 252 2.37 4.05 18.07
CA TYR A 252 2.14 2.65 17.71
C TYR A 252 3.23 1.71 18.27
N THR A 253 4.48 2.18 18.33
CA THR A 253 5.61 1.40 18.89
C THR A 253 5.47 1.05 20.38
N GLN A 254 4.60 1.74 21.12
CA GLN A 254 4.54 1.64 22.57
C GLN A 254 3.55 0.59 23.12
N GLY A 255 2.76 -0.06 22.26
CA GLY A 255 1.92 -1.18 22.70
C GLY A 255 0.75 -0.77 23.62
N HIS A 256 0.18 0.43 23.44
CA HIS A 256 -0.93 0.93 24.27
C HIS A 256 -2.26 0.26 23.94
N ILE A 257 -3.10 0.01 24.96
CA ILE A 257 -4.44 -0.55 24.74
C ILE A 257 -5.30 0.44 23.95
N PHE A 258 -5.68 0.03 22.75
CA PHE A 258 -6.55 0.79 21.86
C PHE A 258 -7.94 1.05 22.46
N SER A 259 -8.36 2.30 22.52
CA SER A 259 -9.71 2.68 22.96
C SER A 259 -10.17 4.04 22.45
N LEU A 260 -11.42 4.10 21.96
CA LEU A 260 -12.11 5.36 21.65
C LEU A 260 -12.14 6.34 22.85
N LEU A 261 -12.12 5.84 24.10
CA LEU A 261 -12.15 6.68 25.30
C LEU A 261 -10.78 7.25 25.69
N ASN A 262 -9.72 6.79 25.03
CA ASN A 262 -8.36 7.26 25.23
C ASN A 262 -8.06 8.42 24.27
N VAL A 263 -8.21 9.66 24.75
CA VAL A 263 -7.93 10.87 23.96
C VAL A 263 -6.49 10.96 23.44
N THR A 264 -5.57 10.17 24.00
CA THR A 264 -4.19 10.08 23.49
C THR A 264 -4.13 9.28 22.19
N ASP A 265 -4.93 8.23 22.04
CA ASP A 265 -5.02 7.45 20.78
C ASP A 265 -5.47 8.33 19.63
N TRP A 266 -6.41 9.25 19.89
CA TRP A 266 -6.90 10.19 18.88
C TRP A 266 -5.79 11.16 18.44
N GLN A 267 -5.05 11.71 19.40
CA GLN A 267 -3.99 12.67 19.10
C GLN A 267 -2.90 12.07 18.21
N TYR A 268 -2.59 10.78 18.35
CA TYR A 268 -1.48 10.14 17.65
C TYR A 268 -1.89 9.17 16.55
N GLY A 269 -3.16 8.74 16.46
CA GLY A 269 -3.65 7.82 15.43
C GLY A 269 -4.66 8.42 14.46
N HIS A 270 -5.30 9.54 14.82
CA HIS A 270 -6.41 10.14 14.06
C HIS A 270 -6.06 11.48 13.39
N ASP A 271 -4.79 11.86 13.35
CA ASP A 271 -4.37 13.11 12.67
C ASP A 271 -4.38 12.93 11.14
N MET A 272 -4.95 13.92 10.43
CA MET A 272 -5.07 13.91 8.98
C MET A 272 -3.72 13.85 8.24
N ASN A 273 -2.63 14.33 8.84
CA ASN A 273 -1.29 14.23 8.24
C ASN A 273 -0.84 12.78 8.07
N TRP A 274 -1.20 11.88 8.99
CA TRP A 274 -0.83 10.47 8.90
C TRP A 274 -1.43 9.81 7.66
N TYR A 275 -2.67 10.17 7.35
CA TYR A 275 -3.39 9.74 6.16
C TYR A 275 -2.80 10.31 4.87
N ILE A 276 -2.53 11.62 4.87
CA ILE A 276 -1.93 12.31 3.72
C ILE A 276 -0.56 11.70 3.39
N ASN A 277 0.29 11.54 4.40
CA ASN A 277 1.60 10.94 4.25
C ASN A 277 1.50 9.50 3.77
N ALA A 278 0.63 8.68 4.39
CA ALA A 278 0.50 7.28 3.99
C ALA A 278 0.09 7.13 2.52
N VAL A 279 -0.92 7.89 2.08
CA VAL A 279 -1.35 7.92 0.68
C VAL A 279 -0.25 8.40 -0.24
N ASN A 280 0.46 9.48 0.12
CA ASN A 280 1.56 10.00 -0.68
C ASN A 280 2.70 8.98 -0.82
N THR A 281 3.08 8.30 0.26
CA THR A 281 4.10 7.25 0.26
C THR A 281 3.69 6.08 -0.63
N ILE A 282 2.45 5.59 -0.50
CA ILE A 282 1.91 4.51 -1.35
C ILE A 282 1.97 4.88 -2.83
N MET A 283 1.52 6.09 -3.20
CA MET A 283 1.49 6.52 -4.59
C MET A 283 2.88 6.62 -5.23
N ASN A 284 3.92 6.87 -4.43
CA ASN A 284 5.30 7.00 -4.89
C ASN A 284 6.09 5.69 -4.82
N SER A 285 5.52 4.63 -4.24
CA SER A 285 6.16 3.32 -4.12
C SER A 285 6.40 2.64 -5.48
N ALA A 286 7.57 2.04 -5.65
CA ALA A 286 7.86 1.14 -6.77
C ALA A 286 6.95 -0.10 -6.79
N SER A 287 6.40 -0.46 -5.63
CA SER A 287 5.51 -1.61 -5.45
C SER A 287 4.01 -1.27 -5.57
N TYR A 288 3.65 -0.01 -5.87
CA TYR A 288 2.26 0.46 -5.90
C TYR A 288 1.29 -0.43 -6.72
N ASN A 289 1.76 -0.96 -7.85
CA ASN A 289 0.92 -1.77 -8.74
C ASN A 289 0.59 -3.17 -8.16
N TYR A 290 1.25 -3.57 -7.08
CA TYR A 290 1.07 -4.86 -6.40
C TYR A 290 0.32 -4.73 -5.06
N MET A 291 0.00 -3.49 -4.65
CA MET A 291 -0.80 -3.22 -3.46
C MET A 291 -2.29 -3.15 -3.83
N ASP A 292 -3.16 -3.72 -3.01
CA ASP A 292 -4.62 -3.53 -3.07
C ASP A 292 -5.17 -3.05 -1.72
N LEU A 293 -6.49 -2.84 -1.62
CA LEU A 293 -7.12 -2.33 -0.40
C LEU A 293 -7.04 -3.27 0.81
N ASP A 294 -6.80 -4.57 0.58
CA ASP A 294 -6.68 -5.57 1.63
C ASP A 294 -5.21 -5.94 1.91
N SER A 295 -4.26 -5.36 1.18
CA SER A 295 -2.83 -5.54 1.42
C SER A 295 -2.43 -4.96 2.78
N THR A 296 -1.53 -5.64 3.47
CA THR A 296 -0.89 -5.10 4.68
C THR A 296 0.17 -4.09 4.26
N ILE A 297 -0.08 -2.81 4.53
CA ILE A 297 0.82 -1.71 4.13
C ILE A 297 1.21 -0.91 5.36
N ILE A 298 2.51 -0.86 5.64
CA ILE A 298 3.10 -0.12 6.75
C ILE A 298 3.88 1.05 6.20
N THR A 299 3.53 2.27 6.62
CA THR A 299 4.25 3.49 6.24
C THR A 299 5.05 4.02 7.43
N ALA A 300 6.35 4.23 7.23
CA ALA A 300 7.26 4.73 8.25
C ALA A 300 6.98 6.20 8.55
N GLN A 301 6.47 6.48 9.75
CA GLN A 301 6.09 7.83 10.17
C GLN A 301 6.63 8.17 11.57
N LEU A 302 7.80 7.62 11.89
CA LEU A 302 8.51 7.83 13.15
C LEU A 302 9.10 9.24 13.24
N SER A 303 9.18 9.74 14.46
CA SER A 303 9.95 10.95 14.76
C SER A 303 11.44 10.75 14.49
N ASP A 304 12.16 11.86 14.32
CA ASP A 304 13.61 11.84 14.11
C ASP A 304 14.38 11.13 15.24
N GLU A 305 13.85 11.13 16.46
CA GLU A 305 14.48 10.44 17.59
C GLU A 305 14.32 8.93 17.47
N LEU A 306 13.08 8.44 17.33
CA LEU A 306 12.83 6.99 17.33
C LEU A 306 13.28 6.30 16.05
N ARG A 307 13.25 6.97 14.90
CA ARG A 307 13.68 6.40 13.61
C ARG A 307 15.12 5.86 13.66
N THR A 308 16.01 6.50 14.43
CA THR A 308 17.41 6.07 14.55
C THR A 308 17.62 4.79 15.37
N THR A 309 16.59 4.30 16.06
CA THR A 309 16.72 3.18 17.03
C THR A 309 15.60 2.15 16.95
N THR A 310 14.57 2.40 16.16
CA THR A 310 13.36 1.58 16.09
C THR A 310 13.22 1.01 14.70
N TRP A 311 12.99 -0.30 14.62
CA TRP A 311 12.68 -0.98 13.37
C TRP A 311 11.21 -0.75 13.03
N VAL A 312 10.94 -0.29 11.82
CA VAL A 312 9.62 -0.28 11.21
C VAL A 312 9.33 -1.72 10.79
N GLU A 313 8.33 -2.32 11.42
CA GLU A 313 8.03 -3.75 11.29
C GLU A 313 6.52 -3.99 11.51
N ASP A 314 6.02 -5.11 11.00
CA ASP A 314 4.66 -5.53 11.33
C ASP A 314 4.58 -6.09 12.75
N ILE A 315 4.26 -5.22 13.71
CA ILE A 315 4.02 -5.62 15.10
C ILE A 315 2.59 -6.16 15.32
N ASN A 316 1.70 -6.01 14.33
CA ASN A 316 0.30 -6.44 14.32
C ASN A 316 -0.42 -6.22 15.67
N HIS A 317 -0.31 -5.00 16.18
CA HIS A 317 -0.73 -4.63 17.52
C HIS A 317 -2.17 -4.12 17.54
N ASP A 318 -3.02 -4.75 18.38
CA ASP A 318 -4.46 -4.46 18.49
C ASP A 318 -5.25 -4.57 17.18
N ALA A 319 -4.74 -5.38 16.24
CA ALA A 319 -5.36 -5.70 14.96
C ALA A 319 -5.62 -7.22 14.83
N ARG A 320 -6.42 -7.60 13.83
CA ARG A 320 -6.54 -9.01 13.43
C ARG A 320 -5.25 -9.45 12.73
N SER A 321 -5.02 -10.76 12.72
CA SER A 321 -3.83 -11.31 12.07
C SER A 321 -3.77 -10.92 10.60
N HIS A 322 -2.68 -10.24 10.24
CA HIS A 322 -2.35 -9.92 8.86
C HIS A 322 -2.07 -11.20 8.06
N THR A 323 -2.39 -11.15 6.77
CA THR A 323 -2.27 -12.28 5.83
C THR A 323 -1.85 -11.78 4.46
N GLY A 324 -1.14 -12.61 3.70
CA GLY A 324 -0.60 -12.21 2.41
C GLY A 324 0.76 -11.52 2.51
N PRO A 325 1.20 -10.84 1.44
CA PRO A 325 2.43 -10.07 1.46
C PRO A 325 2.29 -8.81 2.31
N THR A 326 3.41 -8.38 2.89
CA THR A 326 3.53 -7.15 3.66
C THR A 326 4.35 -6.13 2.87
N PHE A 327 3.84 -4.91 2.74
CA PHE A 327 4.55 -3.79 2.15
C PHE A 327 5.03 -2.86 3.26
N ILE A 328 6.34 -2.70 3.44
CA ILE A 328 6.91 -1.78 4.43
C ILE A 328 7.64 -0.67 3.69
N LEU A 329 7.05 0.52 3.75
CA LEU A 329 7.45 1.69 3.00
C LEU A 329 8.11 2.70 3.95
N GLY A 330 9.38 2.98 3.72
CA GLY A 330 10.21 3.92 4.45
C GLY A 330 9.80 5.39 4.26
N SER A 331 10.71 6.26 4.64
CA SER A 331 10.63 7.71 4.57
C SER A 331 11.74 8.27 3.69
N GLU A 332 11.78 9.58 3.46
CA GLU A 332 12.89 10.22 2.75
C GLU A 332 14.17 10.38 3.62
N LYS A 333 14.34 9.55 4.65
CA LYS A 333 15.44 9.64 5.61
C LYS A 333 15.90 8.23 5.97
N ALA A 334 17.13 8.11 6.47
CA ALA A 334 17.67 6.85 6.99
C ALA A 334 16.72 6.15 7.97
N ASP A 335 16.19 5.01 7.54
CA ASP A 335 15.23 4.15 8.22
C ASP A 335 15.85 2.81 8.63
N LEU A 336 15.26 2.19 9.65
CA LEU A 336 15.50 0.80 10.00
C LEU A 336 14.24 0.02 9.64
N ILE A 337 14.30 -0.88 8.66
CA ILE A 337 13.13 -1.57 8.10
C ILE A 337 13.28 -3.08 8.29
N SER A 338 12.28 -3.74 8.86
CA SER A 338 12.31 -5.17 9.14
C SER A 338 11.11 -5.88 8.53
N GLY A 339 11.37 -6.71 7.52
CA GLY A 339 10.43 -7.70 7.04
C GLY A 339 10.13 -8.79 8.08
N GLY A 340 9.00 -9.46 7.89
CA GLY A 340 8.55 -10.57 8.70
C GLY A 340 9.12 -11.91 8.24
N ALA A 341 8.43 -12.99 8.59
CA ALA A 341 8.71 -14.34 8.07
C ALA A 341 7.85 -14.69 6.84
N GLY A 342 7.01 -13.75 6.42
CA GLY A 342 6.13 -13.85 5.26
C GLY A 342 6.85 -13.33 4.02
N ILE A 343 6.10 -13.03 2.97
CA ILE A 343 6.65 -12.36 1.79
C ILE A 343 6.59 -10.85 2.05
N ASP A 344 7.74 -10.19 1.92
CA ASP A 344 7.88 -8.78 2.25
C ASP A 344 8.39 -7.98 1.05
N TYR A 345 7.78 -6.80 0.84
CA TYR A 345 8.22 -5.77 -0.08
C TYR A 345 8.71 -4.58 0.76
N LEU A 346 10.01 -4.39 0.83
CA LEU A 346 10.67 -3.39 1.67
C LEU A 346 11.22 -2.27 0.78
N GLU A 347 10.86 -1.02 1.08
CA GLU A 347 11.28 0.13 0.27
C GLU A 347 11.82 1.25 1.17
N GLY A 348 13.08 1.67 0.95
CA GLY A 348 13.74 2.72 1.73
C GLY A 348 13.45 4.14 1.23
N PHE A 349 13.28 4.29 -0.09
CA PHE A 349 13.18 5.57 -0.81
C PHE A 349 14.49 6.35 -0.87
N THR A 350 14.72 7.28 0.03
CA THR A 350 15.95 8.08 0.04
C THR A 350 16.51 8.11 1.45
N GLY A 351 17.82 8.16 1.62
CA GLY A 351 18.44 8.06 2.93
C GLY A 351 19.31 6.83 3.01
N ASP A 352 20.11 6.71 4.07
CA ASP A 352 20.98 5.55 4.26
C ASP A 352 20.20 4.49 5.06
N ASP A 353 19.50 3.59 4.37
CA ASP A 353 18.54 2.70 4.98
C ASP A 353 19.16 1.36 5.38
N THR A 354 18.64 0.77 6.45
CA THR A 354 19.07 -0.56 6.90
C THR A 354 17.89 -1.51 6.95
N PHE A 355 17.99 -2.58 6.18
CA PHE A 355 16.98 -3.62 6.05
C PHE A 355 17.40 -4.87 6.82
N ARG A 356 16.41 -5.57 7.36
CA ARG A 356 16.52 -6.98 7.78
C ARG A 356 15.22 -7.69 7.40
N ASP A 357 15.26 -9.00 7.44
CA ASP A 357 14.11 -9.83 7.11
C ASP A 357 14.22 -11.18 7.84
N ALA A 358 13.09 -11.83 8.14
CA ALA A 358 13.05 -13.06 8.92
C ALA A 358 12.76 -14.33 8.09
N GLY A 359 12.68 -14.26 6.76
CA GLY A 359 12.67 -15.41 5.86
C GLY A 359 11.78 -15.23 4.63
N SER A 360 11.51 -16.34 3.91
CA SER A 360 10.72 -16.38 2.68
C SER A 360 11.39 -15.63 1.50
N SER A 361 10.61 -15.38 0.45
CA SER A 361 11.07 -14.67 -0.75
C SER A 361 10.55 -13.24 -0.77
N ASN A 362 11.46 -12.28 -0.90
CA ASN A 362 11.22 -10.86 -0.60
C ASN A 362 11.82 -9.96 -1.69
N ILE A 363 11.31 -8.74 -1.80
CA ILE A 363 11.89 -7.70 -2.66
C ILE A 363 12.28 -6.51 -1.81
N ILE A 364 13.52 -6.07 -1.94
CA ILE A 364 14.05 -4.90 -1.23
C ILE A 364 14.52 -3.86 -2.26
N PHE A 365 13.96 -2.68 -2.16
CA PHE A 365 14.37 -1.47 -2.87
C PHE A 365 15.05 -0.55 -1.85
N GLY A 366 16.37 -0.40 -1.90
CA GLY A 366 17.06 0.57 -1.03
C GLY A 366 16.70 1.99 -1.45
N GLY A 367 17.06 2.33 -2.69
CA GLY A 367 16.70 3.60 -3.31
C GLY A 367 17.90 4.52 -3.40
N ASP A 368 17.71 5.82 -3.17
CA ASP A 368 18.80 6.80 -3.19
C ASP A 368 19.49 6.85 -1.82
N GLY A 369 20.72 6.36 -1.71
CA GLY A 369 21.46 6.46 -0.46
C GLY A 369 22.62 5.49 -0.39
N TYR A 370 23.09 5.22 0.83
CA TYR A 370 23.91 4.04 1.11
C TYR A 370 23.09 3.06 1.95
N ASP A 371 22.61 2.02 1.28
CA ASP A 371 21.66 1.08 1.83
C ASP A 371 22.31 -0.26 2.18
N LEU A 372 21.83 -0.87 3.26
CA LEU A 372 22.43 -2.07 3.84
C LEU A 372 21.38 -3.13 4.15
N PHE A 373 21.58 -4.35 3.66
CA PHE A 373 20.82 -5.52 4.07
C PHE A 373 21.57 -6.36 5.12
N ASP A 374 21.01 -6.48 6.33
CA ASP A 374 21.54 -7.29 7.42
C ASP A 374 20.95 -8.69 7.41
N LEU A 375 21.78 -9.69 7.11
CA LEU A 375 21.40 -11.10 7.02
C LEU A 375 20.96 -11.69 8.38
N GLN A 376 21.38 -11.08 9.50
CA GLN A 376 21.22 -11.62 10.85
C GLN A 376 21.73 -13.07 11.01
N SER A 377 22.63 -13.47 10.11
CA SER A 377 23.16 -14.81 9.91
C SER A 377 24.57 -14.69 9.35
N GLU A 378 25.35 -15.77 9.47
CA GLU A 378 26.59 -15.94 8.73
C GLU A 378 26.30 -15.99 7.22
N ILE A 379 27.10 -15.27 6.43
CA ILE A 379 27.00 -15.29 4.96
C ILE A 379 27.35 -16.67 4.39
N SER A 380 28.05 -17.51 5.16
CA SER A 380 28.37 -18.89 4.80
C SER A 380 27.16 -19.80 4.56
N LYS A 381 25.98 -19.40 5.05
CA LYS A 381 24.72 -20.15 4.96
C LYS A 381 23.83 -19.68 3.81
N THR A 382 24.23 -18.65 3.08
CA THR A 382 23.46 -18.12 1.96
C THR A 382 24.09 -18.55 0.63
N SER A 383 23.44 -18.21 -0.48
CA SER A 383 24.06 -18.16 -1.81
C SER A 383 23.76 -16.81 -2.41
N VAL A 384 24.77 -16.08 -2.88
CA VAL A 384 24.61 -14.73 -3.43
C VAL A 384 24.97 -14.74 -4.90
N ALA A 385 24.02 -14.38 -5.77
CA ALA A 385 24.22 -14.24 -7.21
C ALA A 385 23.91 -12.82 -7.66
N GLN A 386 24.41 -12.46 -8.84
CA GLN A 386 24.14 -11.17 -9.45
C GLN A 386 23.70 -11.36 -10.89
N SER A 387 22.67 -10.62 -11.28
CA SER A 387 22.27 -10.50 -12.69
C SER A 387 23.26 -9.66 -13.48
N VAL A 388 23.22 -9.75 -14.81
CA VAL A 388 24.05 -8.90 -15.68
C VAL A 388 23.73 -7.40 -15.59
N THR A 389 22.59 -7.02 -15.00
CA THR A 389 22.21 -5.61 -14.78
C THR A 389 22.66 -5.07 -13.42
N GLY A 390 23.23 -5.92 -12.56
CA GLY A 390 23.70 -5.53 -11.24
C GLY A 390 22.73 -5.82 -10.09
N MET A 391 21.49 -6.23 -10.37
CA MET A 391 20.54 -6.67 -9.33
C MET A 391 21.08 -7.93 -8.63
N THR A 392 21.06 -7.91 -7.31
CA THR A 392 21.65 -8.94 -6.44
C THR A 392 20.55 -9.84 -5.89
N PHE A 393 20.84 -11.13 -5.81
CA PHE A 393 19.90 -12.15 -5.34
C PHE A 393 20.56 -12.94 -4.22
N ILE A 394 19.80 -13.20 -3.16
CA ILE A 394 20.26 -13.97 -2.01
C ILE A 394 19.31 -15.12 -1.79
N LYS A 395 19.82 -16.36 -1.86
CA LYS A 395 19.11 -17.53 -1.32
C LYS A 395 19.48 -17.67 0.15
N GLY A 396 18.50 -17.48 1.03
CA GLY A 396 18.63 -17.61 2.47
C GLY A 396 18.83 -19.06 2.92
N ALA A 397 19.18 -19.24 4.19
CA ALA A 397 19.35 -20.57 4.79
C ALA A 397 18.03 -21.34 4.94
N ASP A 398 16.91 -20.62 4.91
CA ASP A 398 15.53 -21.09 4.89
C ASP A 398 15.05 -21.49 3.49
N GLY A 399 15.83 -21.20 2.44
CA GLY A 399 15.53 -21.50 1.04
C GLY A 399 14.83 -20.36 0.29
N GLY A 400 14.39 -19.32 0.99
CA GLY A 400 13.75 -18.15 0.40
C GLY A 400 14.71 -17.29 -0.43
N ILE A 401 14.16 -16.54 -1.38
CA ILE A 401 14.95 -15.69 -2.30
C ILE A 401 14.66 -14.22 -2.05
N THR A 402 15.66 -13.47 -1.60
CA THR A 402 15.58 -12.00 -1.48
C THR A 402 16.23 -11.34 -2.70
N LEU A 403 15.48 -10.46 -3.35
CA LEU A 403 15.96 -9.61 -4.45
C LEU A 403 16.36 -8.26 -3.85
N LEU A 404 17.59 -7.84 -4.10
CA LEU A 404 18.12 -6.55 -3.71
C LEU A 404 18.31 -5.67 -4.94
N GLN A 405 17.58 -4.56 -4.97
CA GLN A 405 17.76 -3.48 -5.93
C GLN A 405 18.19 -2.21 -5.18
N ASP A 406 19.19 -1.52 -5.72
CA ASP A 406 19.72 -0.27 -5.18
C ASP A 406 20.10 -0.44 -3.69
N VAL A 407 20.84 -1.50 -3.39
CA VAL A 407 21.42 -1.79 -2.07
C VAL A 407 22.92 -1.96 -2.22
N GLU A 408 23.69 -1.17 -1.48
CA GLU A 408 25.15 -1.08 -1.62
C GLU A 408 25.88 -2.15 -0.81
N ALA A 409 25.30 -2.62 0.30
CA ALA A 409 26.02 -3.51 1.21
C ALA A 409 25.18 -4.65 1.80
N ILE A 410 25.85 -5.77 2.05
CA ILE A 410 25.33 -6.90 2.83
C ILE A 410 26.11 -7.00 4.12
N ARG A 411 25.43 -7.10 5.26
CA ARG A 411 26.05 -7.33 6.57
C ARG A 411 25.70 -8.71 7.07
N GLU A 412 26.71 -9.48 7.48
CA GLU A 412 26.47 -10.60 8.38
C GLU A 412 26.53 -10.13 9.83
N THR A 413 25.50 -10.47 10.62
CA THR A 413 25.45 -10.19 12.06
C THR A 413 25.10 -11.47 12.79
N TYR A 414 26.03 -12.01 13.58
CA TYR A 414 25.79 -13.27 14.30
C TYR A 414 26.51 -13.32 15.65
N TRP A 415 26.04 -14.19 16.54
CA TRP A 415 26.60 -14.36 17.88
C TRP A 415 27.71 -15.43 17.90
N GLU A 416 28.91 -15.06 18.34
CA GLU A 416 30.06 -15.97 18.42
C GLU A 416 30.87 -15.69 19.70
N TRP A 417 31.21 -16.73 20.48
CA TRP A 417 32.08 -16.61 21.67
C TRP A 417 31.80 -15.43 22.62
N PHE A 418 30.53 -15.24 22.99
CA PHE A 418 30.09 -14.17 23.90
C PHE A 418 30.16 -12.74 23.33
N GLN A 419 30.23 -12.60 22.01
CA GLN A 419 30.21 -11.30 21.33
C GLN A 419 29.45 -11.35 20.01
N THR A 420 28.85 -10.22 19.63
CA THR A 420 28.30 -10.04 18.28
C THR A 420 29.46 -9.85 17.30
N ARG A 421 29.45 -10.61 16.22
CA ARG A 421 30.32 -10.46 15.06
C ARG A 421 29.55 -9.73 13.98
N THR A 422 30.22 -8.77 13.34
CA THR A 422 29.71 -8.09 12.17
C THR A 422 30.80 -7.99 11.12
N ILE A 423 30.45 -8.34 9.88
CA ILE A 423 31.25 -8.06 8.69
C ILE A 423 30.30 -7.47 7.66
N THR A 424 30.67 -6.30 7.12
CA THR A 424 29.95 -5.66 6.02
C THR A 424 30.72 -5.90 4.74
N TYR A 425 29.99 -6.32 3.70
CA TYR A 425 30.49 -6.56 2.36
C TYR A 425 29.88 -5.55 1.40
N GLU A 426 30.73 -4.81 0.69
CA GLU A 426 30.29 -3.93 -0.40
C GLU A 426 29.89 -4.78 -1.60
N ILE A 427 28.70 -4.53 -2.15
CA ILE A 427 28.21 -5.15 -3.38
C ILE A 427 28.89 -4.46 -4.56
N THR A 428 29.67 -5.19 -5.35
CA THR A 428 30.34 -4.65 -6.54
C THR A 428 30.20 -5.61 -7.71
N CYS A 429 30.44 -5.13 -8.93
CA CYS A 429 30.46 -6.01 -10.11
C CYS A 429 31.59 -7.07 -10.10
N ARG A 430 32.55 -7.01 -9.15
CA ARG A 430 33.63 -7.99 -9.00
C ARG A 430 33.28 -9.11 -8.00
N GLY A 431 32.26 -8.91 -7.18
CA GLY A 431 31.95 -9.73 -6.00
C GLY A 431 31.72 -8.88 -4.76
N LEU A 432 31.66 -9.56 -3.62
CA LEU A 432 31.48 -8.97 -2.30
C LEU A 432 32.83 -8.54 -1.71
N GLU A 433 33.01 -7.25 -1.46
CA GLU A 433 34.30 -6.68 -1.06
C GLU A 433 34.37 -6.27 0.40
N VAL A 434 35.55 -6.46 1.00
CA VAL A 434 35.90 -5.92 2.31
C VAL A 434 37.24 -5.20 2.16
N ASP A 435 37.33 -3.96 2.61
CA ASP A 435 38.52 -3.11 2.46
C ASP A 435 39.05 -3.05 1.00
N ASP A 436 38.17 -2.82 0.02
CA ASP A 436 38.45 -2.78 -1.44
C ASP A 436 38.99 -4.08 -2.07
N ASN A 437 38.95 -5.19 -1.33
CA ASN A 437 39.38 -6.51 -1.80
C ASN A 437 38.17 -7.45 -1.90
N VAL A 438 38.07 -8.17 -3.02
CA VAL A 438 37.05 -9.22 -3.19
C VAL A 438 37.27 -10.30 -2.14
N ALA A 439 36.41 -10.30 -1.13
CA ALA A 439 36.40 -11.27 -0.05
C ALA A 439 35.66 -12.54 -0.49
N LEU A 440 34.56 -12.38 -1.23
CA LEU A 440 33.76 -13.48 -1.77
C LEU A 440 33.38 -13.18 -3.23
N GLY A 441 33.56 -14.15 -4.11
CA GLY A 441 32.95 -14.12 -5.44
C GLY A 441 31.47 -14.50 -5.36
N TYR A 442 30.67 -14.03 -6.31
CA TYR A 442 29.29 -14.49 -6.45
C TYR A 442 29.22 -15.98 -6.80
N ALA A 443 28.07 -16.59 -6.50
CA ALA A 443 27.70 -17.90 -7.00
C ALA A 443 27.79 -17.92 -8.54
N ASN A 444 28.20 -19.06 -9.08
CA ASN A 444 28.24 -19.31 -10.50
C ASN A 444 26.82 -19.20 -11.09
N ALA A 445 26.64 -18.22 -11.96
CA ALA A 445 25.42 -17.97 -12.69
C ALA A 445 25.62 -18.20 -14.19
N VAL A 446 24.59 -18.70 -14.87
CA VAL A 446 24.50 -18.74 -16.33
C VAL A 446 23.37 -17.84 -16.81
N HIS A 447 23.61 -17.19 -17.95
CA HIS A 447 22.80 -16.08 -18.42
C HIS A 447 22.34 -16.33 -19.85
N GLY A 448 21.03 -16.28 -20.06
CA GLY A 448 20.36 -16.21 -21.35
C GLY A 448 20.50 -14.83 -21.98
N SER A 449 19.63 -14.52 -22.95
CA SER A 449 19.74 -13.30 -23.74
C SER A 449 18.81 -12.19 -23.24
N MET A 450 19.39 -11.03 -22.90
CA MET A 450 18.65 -9.78 -22.68
C MET A 450 18.05 -9.17 -23.97
N THR A 451 18.49 -9.59 -25.15
CA THR A 451 18.09 -8.98 -26.44
C THR A 451 16.89 -9.66 -27.11
N GLY A 452 16.23 -10.60 -26.41
CA GLY A 452 15.12 -11.39 -26.95
C GLY A 452 15.53 -12.52 -27.91
N GLN A 453 16.83 -12.80 -28.08
CA GLN A 453 17.29 -13.96 -28.83
C GLN A 453 17.08 -15.25 -28.04
N ALA A 454 16.66 -16.32 -28.73
CA ALA A 454 16.56 -17.63 -28.10
C ALA A 454 17.94 -18.11 -27.60
N SER A 455 17.97 -18.73 -26.42
CA SER A 455 19.19 -19.19 -25.75
C SER A 455 19.03 -20.60 -25.20
N GLU A 456 20.15 -21.30 -25.03
CA GLU A 456 20.20 -22.57 -24.28
C GLU A 456 21.34 -22.50 -23.28
N ILE A 457 21.03 -22.70 -21.99
CA ILE A 457 21.96 -22.54 -20.88
C ILE A 457 21.91 -23.76 -19.94
N PHE A 458 23.04 -24.06 -19.32
CA PHE A 458 23.22 -25.24 -18.48
C PHE A 458 23.79 -24.82 -17.13
N ALA A 459 23.11 -25.20 -16.05
CA ALA A 459 23.58 -24.99 -14.70
C ALA A 459 24.95 -25.66 -14.50
N PRO A 460 25.90 -25.01 -13.83
CA PRO A 460 27.08 -25.69 -13.32
C PRO A 460 26.65 -26.78 -12.31
N GLN A 461 27.45 -27.84 -12.18
CA GLN A 461 27.20 -28.89 -11.17
C GLN A 461 27.62 -28.48 -9.75
N ASP A 462 28.30 -27.33 -9.65
CA ASP A 462 28.68 -26.71 -8.39
C ASP A 462 28.54 -25.19 -8.57
N GLY A 463 27.42 -24.67 -8.10
CA GLY A 463 27.13 -23.25 -8.12
C GLY A 463 28.07 -22.44 -7.22
N GLY A 464 28.69 -23.07 -6.23
CA GLY A 464 29.84 -22.54 -5.50
C GLY A 464 29.68 -21.10 -4.97
N PHE A 465 29.03 -20.96 -3.81
CA PHE A 465 29.17 -19.79 -2.94
C PHE A 465 29.52 -20.27 -1.53
N TYR A 466 30.79 -20.09 -1.15
CA TYR A 466 31.35 -20.66 0.07
C TYR A 466 31.16 -22.19 0.15
N THR A 467 30.22 -22.68 0.97
CA THR A 467 29.87 -24.11 1.10
C THR A 467 28.55 -24.48 0.43
N ASN A 468 27.83 -23.50 -0.10
CA ASN A 468 26.57 -23.69 -0.79
C ASN A 468 26.83 -23.98 -2.27
N THR A 469 26.29 -25.08 -2.78
CA THR A 469 26.49 -25.51 -4.18
C THR A 469 25.37 -25.05 -5.12
N THR A 470 24.45 -24.19 -4.64
CA THR A 470 23.28 -23.73 -5.43
C THR A 470 23.73 -22.98 -6.68
N SER A 471 23.24 -23.40 -7.84
CA SER A 471 23.50 -22.75 -9.13
C SER A 471 22.39 -21.80 -9.54
N TRP A 472 22.71 -20.81 -10.37
CA TRP A 472 21.75 -19.77 -10.78
C TRP A 472 21.63 -19.69 -12.30
N LEU A 473 20.41 -19.63 -12.80
CA LEU A 473 20.10 -19.53 -14.24
C LEU A 473 19.18 -18.33 -14.46
N PHE A 474 19.54 -17.44 -15.39
CA PHE A 474 18.76 -16.24 -15.70
C PHE A 474 18.32 -16.25 -17.16
N SER A 475 17.02 -16.24 -17.47
CA SER A 475 16.55 -16.24 -18.87
C SER A 475 16.46 -14.86 -19.52
N TYR A 476 16.07 -13.83 -18.75
CA TYR A 476 15.81 -12.47 -19.22
C TYR A 476 14.67 -12.38 -20.24
N ASN A 477 14.92 -11.85 -21.44
CA ASN A 477 13.87 -11.43 -22.38
C ASN A 477 13.61 -12.42 -23.51
N GLY A 478 14.52 -13.37 -23.75
CA GLY A 478 14.41 -14.32 -24.84
C GLY A 478 13.93 -15.68 -24.36
N ASP A 479 13.17 -16.38 -25.21
CA ASP A 479 12.80 -17.78 -24.99
C ASP A 479 14.06 -18.63 -24.73
N THR A 480 14.20 -19.16 -23.53
CA THR A 480 15.41 -19.82 -23.07
C THR A 480 15.13 -21.28 -22.69
N ILE A 481 15.98 -22.18 -23.19
CA ILE A 481 16.04 -23.56 -22.69
C ILE A 481 17.06 -23.60 -21.56
N MET A 482 16.58 -23.86 -20.34
CA MET A 482 17.38 -23.90 -19.12
C MET A 482 17.49 -25.33 -18.60
N HIS A 483 18.71 -25.84 -18.48
CA HIS A 483 18.97 -27.17 -17.91
C HIS A 483 19.59 -27.04 -16.53
N GLY A 484 18.87 -27.46 -15.50
CA GLY A 484 19.36 -27.61 -14.13
C GLY A 484 20.47 -28.65 -14.01
N SER A 485 21.10 -28.65 -12.85
CA SER A 485 22.17 -29.51 -12.43
C SER A 485 21.63 -30.79 -11.77
N THR A 486 22.40 -31.41 -10.88
CA THR A 486 21.91 -32.53 -10.05
C THR A 486 21.80 -32.13 -8.57
N THR A 487 21.95 -30.83 -8.31
CA THR A 487 21.89 -30.17 -7.01
C THR A 487 20.93 -29.00 -7.12
N ASP A 488 20.56 -28.40 -5.99
CA ASP A 488 19.64 -27.26 -5.94
C ASP A 488 20.02 -26.15 -6.94
N ASP A 489 19.05 -25.74 -7.76
CA ASP A 489 19.18 -24.64 -8.70
C ASP A 489 18.14 -23.56 -8.45
N VAL A 490 18.45 -22.33 -8.86
CA VAL A 490 17.51 -21.21 -8.89
C VAL A 490 17.38 -20.73 -10.34
N PHE A 491 16.16 -20.83 -10.86
CA PHE A 491 15.77 -20.36 -12.19
C PHE A 491 15.08 -18.99 -12.04
N ILE A 492 15.76 -17.94 -12.46
CA ILE A 492 15.24 -16.58 -12.52
C ILE A 492 14.65 -16.35 -13.90
N CYS A 493 13.33 -16.42 -13.97
CA CYS A 493 12.57 -16.40 -15.21
C CYS A 493 12.12 -14.97 -15.52
N GLY A 494 12.45 -14.51 -16.72
CA GLY A 494 11.95 -13.23 -17.22
C GLY A 494 10.69 -13.38 -18.06
N ILE A 495 10.56 -12.58 -19.10
CA ILE A 495 9.32 -12.43 -19.89
C ILE A 495 9.19 -13.42 -21.06
N GLY A 496 10.22 -14.24 -21.31
CA GLY A 496 10.27 -15.19 -22.42
C GLY A 496 9.42 -16.43 -22.19
N ASN A 497 9.18 -17.21 -23.25
CA ASN A 497 8.56 -18.54 -23.14
C ASN A 497 9.66 -19.58 -22.91
N ASP A 498 9.99 -19.85 -21.66
CA ASP A 498 11.13 -20.68 -21.28
C ASP A 498 10.76 -22.17 -21.14
N GLN A 499 11.74 -23.02 -21.45
CA GLN A 499 11.69 -24.46 -21.16
C GLN A 499 12.73 -24.79 -20.10
N MET A 500 12.29 -25.29 -18.95
CA MET A 500 13.14 -25.55 -17.80
C MET A 500 13.17 -27.03 -17.47
N TYR A 501 14.36 -27.59 -17.31
CA TYR A 501 14.57 -28.97 -16.90
C TYR A 501 15.22 -28.98 -15.52
N ALA A 502 14.48 -29.37 -14.47
CA ALA A 502 14.96 -29.37 -13.08
C ALA A 502 16.23 -30.24 -12.91
N ASN A 503 16.22 -31.46 -13.47
CA ASN A 503 17.32 -32.43 -13.41
C ASN A 503 17.74 -32.89 -11.99
N GLY A 504 17.04 -32.44 -10.96
CA GLY A 504 17.07 -32.95 -9.58
C GLY A 504 17.82 -32.02 -8.64
N GLY A 505 17.40 -31.98 -7.38
CA GLY A 505 17.75 -30.93 -6.45
C GLY A 505 16.49 -30.51 -5.70
N SER A 506 16.60 -29.50 -4.84
CA SER A 506 15.45 -28.70 -4.38
C SER A 506 15.48 -27.36 -5.11
N ASP A 507 14.75 -27.29 -6.22
CA ASP A 507 14.87 -26.21 -7.20
C ASP A 507 13.83 -25.12 -6.99
N THR A 508 14.21 -23.88 -7.28
CA THR A 508 13.32 -22.71 -7.19
C THR A 508 13.13 -22.08 -8.56
N PHE A 509 11.88 -21.98 -9.00
CA PHE A 509 11.47 -21.33 -10.24
C PHE A 509 10.80 -19.99 -9.90
N LEU A 510 11.57 -18.91 -9.98
CA LEU A 510 11.14 -17.57 -9.59
C LEU A 510 10.70 -16.75 -10.80
N PHE A 511 9.48 -16.25 -10.74
CA PHE A 511 8.88 -15.31 -11.68
C PHE A 511 8.52 -14.02 -10.93
N ALA A 512 9.29 -12.96 -11.13
CA ALA A 512 9.10 -11.67 -10.46
C ALA A 512 8.54 -10.61 -11.43
N SER A 513 7.30 -10.81 -11.90
CA SER A 513 6.63 -9.87 -12.82
C SER A 513 5.14 -10.19 -13.04
N ASP A 514 4.38 -9.19 -13.48
CA ASP A 514 3.01 -9.33 -14.00
C ASP A 514 2.91 -10.25 -15.24
N ASN A 515 3.95 -10.29 -16.07
CA ASN A 515 3.95 -11.06 -17.30
C ASN A 515 5.27 -11.81 -17.48
N PHE A 516 5.20 -13.12 -17.28
CA PHE A 516 6.32 -14.03 -17.41
C PHE A 516 6.15 -14.98 -18.61
N GLY A 517 5.23 -14.71 -19.54
CA GLY A 517 5.01 -15.53 -20.72
C GLY A 517 4.44 -16.93 -20.42
N HIS A 518 4.70 -17.87 -21.32
CA HIS A 518 4.20 -19.25 -21.26
C HIS A 518 5.35 -20.25 -21.16
N ASN A 519 5.57 -20.76 -19.95
CA ASN A 519 6.71 -21.59 -19.61
C ASN A 519 6.34 -23.06 -19.47
N ALA A 520 7.34 -23.94 -19.59
CA ALA A 520 7.21 -25.36 -19.32
C ALA A 520 8.34 -25.85 -18.42
N ILE A 521 7.98 -26.51 -17.32
CA ILE A 521 8.90 -27.13 -16.38
C ILE A 521 8.81 -28.64 -16.52
N TYR A 522 9.96 -29.28 -16.75
CA TYR A 522 10.13 -30.72 -16.86
C TYR A 522 10.86 -31.23 -15.63
N GLY A 523 10.32 -32.30 -15.02
CA GLY A 523 10.96 -32.97 -13.89
C GLY A 523 10.75 -32.28 -12.54
N PHE A 524 9.74 -31.41 -12.42
CA PHE A 524 9.36 -30.78 -11.15
C PHE A 524 9.07 -31.84 -10.08
N GLY A 525 9.88 -31.85 -9.03
CA GLY A 525 9.84 -32.77 -7.90
C GLY A 525 8.97 -32.28 -6.75
N SER A 526 8.94 -33.03 -5.64
CA SER A 526 8.19 -32.67 -4.42
C SER A 526 8.87 -31.60 -3.58
N ASP A 527 10.17 -31.40 -3.78
CA ASP A 527 11.00 -30.46 -3.02
C ASP A 527 11.24 -29.15 -3.80
N ASP A 528 10.70 -29.06 -5.02
CA ASP A 528 10.80 -27.88 -5.88
C ASP A 528 9.69 -26.88 -5.58
N GLN A 529 9.95 -25.60 -5.88
CA GLN A 529 9.02 -24.51 -5.64
C GLN A 529 8.85 -23.62 -6.88
N ILE A 530 7.62 -23.22 -7.16
CA ILE A 530 7.30 -22.05 -7.97
C ILE A 530 7.10 -20.86 -7.03
N VAL A 531 7.82 -19.79 -7.31
CA VAL A 531 7.72 -18.52 -6.60
C VAL A 531 7.25 -17.47 -7.58
N ILE A 532 6.05 -16.92 -7.37
CA ILE A 532 5.52 -15.76 -8.10
C ILE A 532 5.59 -14.58 -7.15
N LEU A 533 6.35 -13.56 -7.53
CA LEU A 533 6.43 -12.27 -6.83
C LEU A 533 6.02 -11.15 -7.78
N ALA A 534 5.62 -10.02 -7.23
CA ALA A 534 5.34 -8.78 -7.95
C ALA A 534 4.36 -9.03 -9.12
N ASN A 535 3.25 -9.73 -8.83
CA ASN A 535 2.22 -10.05 -9.80
C ASN A 535 0.83 -9.63 -9.31
N LYS A 536 0.20 -8.68 -9.98
CA LYS A 536 -1.11 -8.12 -9.56
C LYS A 536 -2.29 -9.10 -9.65
N GLU A 537 -2.10 -10.22 -10.35
CA GLU A 537 -3.11 -11.25 -10.56
C GLU A 537 -3.03 -12.33 -9.46
N THR A 538 -1.94 -12.37 -8.69
CA THR A 538 -1.88 -13.11 -7.44
C THR A 538 -2.43 -12.26 -6.30
N THR A 539 -3.34 -12.82 -5.51
CA THR A 539 -3.93 -12.12 -4.36
C THR A 539 -3.64 -12.87 -3.07
N ALA A 540 -3.36 -12.11 -2.00
CA ALA A 540 -3.03 -12.57 -0.65
C ALA A 540 -3.88 -13.74 -0.11
N ASN A 541 -5.16 -13.80 -0.50
CA ASN A 541 -6.16 -14.70 0.07
C ASN A 541 -6.67 -15.77 -0.90
N SER A 542 -6.15 -15.80 -2.13
CA SER A 542 -6.52 -16.82 -3.11
C SER A 542 -5.84 -18.16 -2.78
N SER A 543 -6.53 -19.26 -3.02
CA SER A 543 -5.91 -20.57 -2.88
C SER A 543 -4.95 -20.79 -4.05
N TRP A 544 -3.77 -21.37 -3.81
CA TRP A 544 -2.89 -21.83 -4.89
C TRP A 544 -3.60 -22.77 -5.89
N LEU A 545 -4.65 -23.48 -5.44
CA LEU A 545 -5.51 -24.31 -6.27
C LEU A 545 -6.32 -23.52 -7.30
N ASP A 546 -6.61 -22.24 -7.03
CA ASP A 546 -7.40 -21.39 -7.94
C ASP A 546 -6.62 -21.09 -9.24
N TYR A 547 -5.30 -21.21 -9.21
CA TYR A 547 -4.41 -21.01 -10.36
C TYR A 547 -4.13 -22.29 -11.14
N LEU A 548 -4.58 -23.45 -10.64
CA LEU A 548 -4.25 -24.74 -11.21
C LEU A 548 -5.39 -25.33 -12.05
N SER A 549 -5.02 -25.87 -13.20
CA SER A 549 -5.89 -26.66 -14.06
C SER A 549 -5.15 -27.88 -14.59
N GLU A 550 -5.87 -29.00 -14.79
CA GLU A 550 -5.30 -30.24 -15.30
C GLU A 550 -5.86 -30.53 -16.69
N ASP A 551 -4.98 -30.89 -17.63
CA ASP A 551 -5.34 -31.33 -18.98
C ASP A 551 -4.63 -32.64 -19.37
N SER A 552 -4.65 -33.02 -20.65
CA SER A 552 -4.03 -34.28 -21.10
C SER A 552 -2.50 -34.28 -21.09
N ASP A 553 -1.87 -33.10 -21.05
CA ASP A 553 -0.43 -32.90 -21.17
C ASP A 553 0.23 -32.61 -19.80
N GLY A 554 -0.57 -32.25 -18.78
CA GLY A 554 -0.15 -32.21 -17.38
C GLY A 554 -0.96 -31.23 -16.54
N LEU A 555 -0.29 -30.67 -15.54
CA LEU A 555 -0.83 -29.64 -14.65
C LEU A 555 -0.37 -28.27 -15.15
N MET A 556 -1.27 -27.31 -15.19
CA MET A 556 -1.02 -25.95 -15.66
C MET A 556 -1.30 -24.96 -14.53
N PHE A 557 -0.30 -24.18 -14.15
CA PHE A 557 -0.46 -22.98 -13.36
C PHE A 557 -0.72 -21.80 -14.29
N SER A 558 -1.80 -21.05 -14.10
CA SER A 558 -2.17 -19.89 -14.92
C SER A 558 -2.43 -18.69 -14.04
N CYS A 559 -1.79 -17.57 -14.35
CA CYS A 559 -1.91 -16.32 -13.61
C CYS A 559 -1.97 -15.16 -14.62
N GLY A 560 -3.12 -14.48 -14.69
CA GLY A 560 -3.39 -13.49 -15.73
C GLY A 560 -3.25 -14.05 -17.14
N GLU A 561 -2.41 -13.40 -17.95
CA GLU A 561 -2.06 -13.84 -19.30
C GLU A 561 -0.87 -14.82 -19.34
N SER A 562 -0.24 -15.11 -18.19
CA SER A 562 0.97 -15.95 -18.09
C SER A 562 0.63 -17.35 -17.61
N SER A 563 1.51 -18.32 -17.90
CA SER A 563 1.29 -19.70 -17.50
C SER A 563 2.58 -20.51 -17.33
N VAL A 564 2.54 -21.52 -16.46
CA VAL A 564 3.60 -22.52 -16.27
C VAL A 564 3.00 -23.92 -16.39
N SER A 565 3.41 -24.66 -17.41
CA SER A 565 3.07 -26.07 -17.57
C SER A 565 4.04 -26.93 -16.74
N LEU A 566 3.50 -27.63 -15.75
CA LEU A 566 4.19 -28.66 -14.97
C LEU A 566 4.02 -30.01 -15.68
N VAL A 567 4.97 -30.30 -16.57
CA VAL A 567 4.82 -31.36 -17.57
C VAL A 567 4.80 -32.74 -16.91
N GLY A 568 3.73 -33.50 -17.17
CA GLY A 568 3.58 -34.87 -16.69
C GLY A 568 3.20 -35.02 -15.21
N LEU A 569 2.82 -33.94 -14.54
CA LEU A 569 2.24 -33.97 -13.19
C LEU A 569 0.71 -33.92 -13.23
N SER A 570 0.07 -34.52 -12.22
CA SER A 570 -1.34 -34.35 -11.88
C SER A 570 -1.50 -33.60 -10.56
N LEU A 571 -2.71 -33.09 -10.29
CA LEU A 571 -2.97 -32.24 -9.11
C LEU A 571 -2.66 -32.94 -7.76
N ASP A 572 -2.79 -34.27 -7.69
CA ASP A 572 -2.51 -35.05 -6.47
C ASP A 572 -1.01 -35.26 -6.18
N GLN A 573 -0.14 -34.80 -7.07
CA GLN A 573 1.32 -34.91 -6.94
C GLN A 573 2.00 -33.62 -6.47
N VAL A 574 1.24 -32.54 -6.30
CA VAL A 574 1.74 -31.23 -5.86
C VAL A 574 1.12 -30.82 -4.53
N HIS A 575 1.83 -29.95 -3.80
CA HIS A 575 1.45 -29.50 -2.46
C HIS A 575 1.55 -27.98 -2.32
N GLU A 576 0.79 -27.42 -1.38
CA GLU A 576 0.71 -25.98 -1.13
C GLU A 576 2.07 -25.31 -0.92
N ASN A 577 2.98 -25.96 -0.19
CA ASN A 577 4.32 -25.44 0.11
C ASN A 577 5.23 -25.30 -1.12
N GLN A 578 4.79 -25.79 -2.28
CA GLN A 578 5.50 -25.66 -3.55
C GLN A 578 5.09 -24.41 -4.34
N PHE A 579 4.09 -23.66 -3.87
CA PHE A 579 3.59 -22.45 -4.51
C PHE A 579 3.67 -21.29 -3.54
N VAL A 580 4.60 -20.39 -3.79
CA VAL A 580 4.80 -19.14 -3.04
C VAL A 580 4.29 -18.02 -3.93
N LEU A 581 3.17 -17.39 -3.58
CA LEU A 581 2.43 -16.45 -4.44
C LEU A 581 2.26 -15.10 -3.74
N ALA A 582 2.73 -14.01 -4.37
CA ALA A 582 2.63 -12.64 -3.85
C ALA A 582 2.79 -11.54 -4.90
#